data_AF-A0A4Q2ZIC4-F1
#
_entry.id   AF-A0A4Q2ZIC4-F1
#
_cell.length_a   1.000
_cell.length_b   1.000
_cell.length_c   1.000
_cell.angle_alpha   90.00
_cell.angle_beta   90.00
_cell.angle_gamma   90.00
#
_symmetry.space_group_name_H-M   'P 1'
#
loop_
_entity.id
_entity.type
_entity.pdbx_description
1 polymer ?
#
loop_
_entity_poly.entity_id
_entity_poly.type
_entity_poly.pdbx_seq_one_letter_code
_entity_poly.pdbx_strand_id
1 'polypeptide(L)'
;MIARQNFSCCGTCGSSEIWDEVDAVTQAGGPGHGYVFYHMQDTESAADGEGLYLNYGAGEDGEEAALAVARDVVAELQSHGLRTDWDGSWDQRIHVALDWKRRR
;
A
#
# COMPACT_ATOMS: atom_id res chain seq x y z
N MET A 1 6.25 -6.46 -7.28
CA MET A 1 5.13 -6.21 -6.36
C MET A 1 3.95 -5.64 -7.12
N ILE A 2 2.74 -5.91 -6.63
CA ILE A 2 1.49 -5.42 -7.22
C ILE A 2 1.11 -4.11 -6.54
N ALA A 3 0.82 -3.07 -7.32
CA ALA A 3 0.36 -1.79 -6.81
C ALA A 3 -1.05 -1.49 -7.32
N ARG A 4 -1.96 -1.12 -6.43
CA ARG A 4 -3.33 -0.75 -6.77
C ARG A 4 -3.71 0.59 -6.16
N GLN A 5 -4.46 1.37 -6.91
CA GLN A 5 -4.87 2.72 -6.56
C GLN A 5 -6.39 2.78 -6.44
N ASN A 6 -6.91 3.38 -5.38
CA ASN A 6 -8.35 3.49 -5.12
C ASN A 6 -9.07 2.14 -5.25
N PHE A 7 -8.56 1.13 -4.54
CA PHE A 7 -8.89 -0.28 -4.74
C PHE A 7 -9.78 -0.82 -3.64
N SER A 8 -10.93 -1.36 -4.05
CA SER A 8 -12.01 -1.81 -3.16
C SER A 8 -12.55 -0.71 -2.23
N CYS A 9 -13.60 -1.03 -1.48
CA CYS A 9 -14.29 -0.05 -0.65
C CYS A 9 -13.55 0.24 0.67
N CYS A 10 -12.86 -0.75 1.23
CA CYS A 10 -12.14 -0.67 2.50
C CYS A 10 -10.92 -1.61 2.52
N GLY A 11 -10.07 -1.48 3.55
CA GLY A 11 -8.85 -2.27 3.69
C GLY A 11 -9.09 -3.78 3.78
N THR A 12 -10.14 -4.23 4.46
CA THR A 12 -10.46 -5.67 4.58
C THR A 12 -10.85 -6.27 3.23
N CYS A 13 -11.72 -5.59 2.47
CA CYS A 13 -12.13 -6.05 1.15
C CYS A 13 -10.93 -6.02 0.18
N GLY A 14 -10.16 -4.94 0.18
CA GLY A 14 -8.97 -4.82 -0.65
C GLY A 14 -7.91 -5.88 -0.35
N SER A 15 -7.69 -6.20 0.93
CA SER A 15 -6.76 -7.27 1.32
C SER A 15 -7.22 -8.62 0.80
N SER A 16 -8.52 -8.94 0.88
CA SER A 16 -9.05 -10.19 0.33
C SER A 16 -8.94 -10.26 -1.20
N GLU A 17 -9.24 -9.18 -1.91
CA GLU A 17 -9.25 -9.15 -3.38
C GLU A 17 -7.83 -9.16 -3.97
N ILE A 18 -6.86 -8.50 -3.31
CA ILE A 18 -5.50 -8.40 -3.84
C ILE A 18 -4.73 -9.72 -3.72
N TRP A 19 -5.12 -10.60 -2.79
CA TRP A 19 -4.55 -11.94 -2.66
C TRP A 19 -4.71 -12.77 -3.93
N ASP A 20 -5.88 -12.70 -4.57
CA ASP A 20 -6.14 -13.42 -5.82
C ASP A 20 -5.21 -12.92 -6.95
N GLU A 21 -4.91 -11.62 -6.98
CA GLU A 21 -3.96 -11.06 -7.96
C GLU A 21 -2.52 -11.50 -7.68
N VAL A 22 -2.12 -11.51 -6.41
CA VAL A 22 -0.78 -11.92 -5.98
C VAL A 22 -0.54 -13.39 -6.30
N ASP A 23 -1.51 -14.26 -6.00
CA ASP A 23 -1.41 -15.68 -6.34
C ASP A 23 -1.32 -15.87 -7.85
N ALA A 24 -2.21 -15.23 -8.63
CA ALA A 24 -2.18 -15.34 -10.09
C ALA A 24 -0.84 -14.94 -10.72
N VAL A 25 -0.23 -13.85 -10.25
CA VAL A 25 1.11 -13.41 -10.71
C VAL A 25 2.19 -14.39 -10.28
N THR A 26 2.10 -14.91 -9.06
CA THR A 26 3.07 -15.88 -8.52
C THR A 26 3.02 -17.20 -9.29
N GLN A 27 1.82 -17.74 -9.56
CA GLN A 27 1.63 -18.94 -10.38
C GLN A 27 2.14 -18.78 -11.81
N ALA A 28 2.08 -17.56 -12.36
CA ALA A 28 2.64 -17.23 -13.67
C ALA A 28 4.18 -17.06 -13.67
N GLY A 29 4.86 -17.25 -12.53
CA GLY A 29 6.30 -17.05 -12.37
C GLY A 29 6.72 -15.57 -12.36
N GLY A 30 5.76 -14.65 -12.16
CA GLY A 30 5.99 -13.22 -12.09
C GLY A 30 6.45 -12.74 -10.70
N PRO A 31 6.85 -11.45 -10.59
CA PRO A 31 7.34 -10.87 -9.34
C PRO A 31 6.20 -10.53 -8.35
N GLY A 32 5.54 -11.57 -7.84
CA GLY A 32 4.44 -11.53 -6.87
C GLY A 32 4.88 -11.47 -5.40
N HIS A 33 6.04 -10.88 -5.11
CA HIS A 33 6.63 -10.92 -3.75
C HIS A 33 5.80 -10.15 -2.70
N GLY A 34 4.87 -9.30 -3.12
CA GLY A 34 4.03 -8.51 -2.24
C GLY A 34 3.16 -7.51 -2.97
N TYR A 35 2.38 -6.76 -2.19
CA TYR A 35 1.41 -5.80 -2.67
C TYR A 35 1.40 -4.52 -1.85
N VAL A 36 0.91 -3.45 -2.47
CA VAL A 36 0.60 -2.18 -1.83
C VAL A 36 -0.67 -1.58 -2.44
N PHE A 37 -1.58 -1.06 -1.62
CA PHE A 37 -2.76 -0.38 -2.11
C PHE A 37 -3.33 0.66 -1.15
N TYR A 38 -4.12 1.58 -1.69
CA TYR A 38 -5.03 2.43 -0.92
C TYR A 38 -6.46 2.24 -1.43
N HIS A 39 -7.45 2.34 -0.55
CA HIS A 39 -8.86 2.13 -0.89
C HIS A 39 -9.63 3.44 -1.09
N MET A 40 -10.93 3.32 -1.43
CA MET A 40 -11.81 4.48 -1.64
C MET A 40 -11.82 5.44 -0.45
N GLN A 41 -12.02 4.94 0.76
CA GLN A 41 -12.06 5.82 1.95
C GLN A 41 -10.71 6.52 2.23
N ASP A 42 -9.56 5.91 1.92
CA ASP A 42 -8.27 6.60 2.04
C ASP A 42 -8.15 7.74 1.03
N THR A 43 -8.76 7.56 -0.15
CA THR A 43 -8.79 8.61 -1.19
C THR A 43 -9.62 9.80 -0.73
N GLU A 44 -10.75 9.53 -0.06
CA GLU A 44 -11.61 10.56 0.53
C GLU A 44 -10.85 11.32 1.64
N SER A 45 -10.27 10.60 2.61
CA SER A 45 -9.41 11.18 3.66
C SER A 45 -8.25 12.01 3.09
N ALA A 46 -7.60 11.53 2.03
CA ALA A 46 -6.52 12.26 1.36
C ALA A 46 -7.01 13.58 0.75
N ALA A 47 -8.21 13.59 0.16
CA ALA A 47 -8.82 14.81 -0.39
C ALA A 47 -9.21 15.81 0.71
N ASP A 48 -9.51 15.32 1.91
CA ASP A 48 -9.80 16.13 3.11
C ASP A 48 -8.53 16.61 3.83
N GLY A 49 -7.34 16.22 3.36
CA GLY A 49 -6.05 16.69 3.87
C GLY A 49 -5.45 15.82 4.97
N GLU A 50 -6.01 14.63 5.22
CA GLU A 50 -5.50 13.68 6.21
C GLU A 50 -4.30 12.88 5.69
N GLY A 51 -3.91 13.07 4.42
CA GLY A 51 -2.89 12.27 3.74
C GLY A 51 -3.43 10.93 3.25
N LEU A 52 -2.55 10.09 2.70
CA LEU A 52 -2.93 8.81 2.11
C LEU A 52 -2.38 7.67 2.94
N TYR A 53 -3.22 6.71 3.31
CA TYR A 53 -2.80 5.51 3.99
C TYR A 53 -2.67 4.36 3.01
N LEU A 54 -1.55 3.63 3.07
CA LEU A 54 -1.27 2.48 2.23
C LEU A 54 -1.33 1.20 3.08
N ASN A 55 -2.13 0.25 2.64
CA ASN A 55 -2.04 -1.14 3.08
C ASN A 55 -0.92 -1.83 2.30
N TYR A 56 -0.24 -2.77 2.95
CA TYR A 56 0.81 -3.56 2.34
C TYR A 56 0.73 -5.01 2.84
N GLY A 57 1.34 -5.91 2.07
CA GLY A 57 1.42 -7.32 2.40
C GLY A 57 2.46 -8.02 1.52
N ALA A 58 2.88 -9.21 1.92
CA ALA A 58 3.74 -10.07 1.10
C ALA A 58 2.92 -11.19 0.45
N GLY A 59 3.45 -11.79 -0.61
CA GLY A 59 2.87 -13.00 -1.20
C GLY A 59 3.20 -14.27 -0.41
N GLU A 60 4.24 -14.21 0.42
CA GLU A 60 4.60 -15.27 1.38
C GLU A 60 4.10 -14.94 2.79
N ASP A 61 3.85 -15.98 3.58
CA ASP A 61 3.42 -15.83 4.96
C ASP A 61 4.57 -15.31 5.84
N GLY A 62 4.26 -14.34 6.71
CA GLY A 62 5.14 -13.94 7.79
C GLY A 62 5.31 -12.43 7.92
N GLU A 63 5.53 -12.01 9.16
CA GLU A 63 5.69 -10.59 9.51
C GLU A 63 6.88 -9.95 8.79
N GLU A 64 8.02 -10.63 8.79
CA GLU A 64 9.25 -10.11 8.19
C GLU A 64 9.11 -9.86 6.67
N ALA A 65 8.32 -10.69 5.99
CA ALA A 65 8.14 -10.58 4.55
C ALA A 65 7.36 -9.32 4.17
N ALA A 66 6.23 -9.01 4.84
CA ALA A 66 5.56 -7.76 4.52
C ALA A 66 6.23 -6.53 5.12
N LEU A 67 6.98 -6.66 6.22
CA LEU A 67 7.85 -5.57 6.67
C LEU A 67 8.93 -5.25 5.62
N ALA A 68 9.47 -6.25 4.92
CA ALA A 68 10.38 -6.01 3.79
C ALA A 68 9.69 -5.23 2.66
N VAL A 69 8.47 -5.63 2.29
CA VAL A 69 7.65 -4.90 1.31
C VAL A 69 7.38 -3.46 1.76
N ALA A 70 7.02 -3.24 3.03
CA ALA A 70 6.77 -1.91 3.58
C ALA A 70 8.01 -1.02 3.55
N ARG A 71 9.19 -1.56 3.90
CA ARG A 71 10.46 -0.85 3.81
C ARG A 71 10.78 -0.45 2.38
N ASP A 72 10.57 -1.34 1.40
CA ASP A 72 10.77 -1.04 -0.02
C ASP A 72 9.81 0.06 -0.50
N VAL A 73 8.54 0.00 -0.11
CA VAL A 73 7.54 1.03 -0.45
C VAL A 73 7.93 2.38 0.16
N VAL A 74 8.29 2.42 1.44
CA VAL A 74 8.73 3.65 2.13
C VAL A 74 9.97 4.23 1.47
N ALA A 75 10.98 3.40 1.19
CA ALA A 75 12.21 3.84 0.53
C ALA A 75 11.92 4.43 -0.86
N GLU A 76 11.08 3.76 -1.67
CA GLU A 76 10.71 4.25 -2.99
C GLU A 76 9.97 5.59 -2.90
N LEU A 77 8.94 5.70 -2.04
CA LEU A 77 8.19 6.94 -1.84
C LEU A 77 9.10 8.11 -1.42
N GLN A 78 9.99 7.86 -0.46
CA GLN A 78 10.96 8.85 0.02
C GLN A 78 11.96 9.25 -1.07
N SER A 79 12.38 8.32 -1.93
CA SER A 79 13.27 8.61 -3.06
C SER A 79 12.64 9.57 -4.08
N HIS A 80 11.31 9.55 -4.20
CA HIS A 80 10.53 10.49 -5.01
C HIS A 80 10.12 11.76 -4.26
N GLY A 81 10.64 11.97 -3.04
CA GLY A 81 10.40 13.17 -2.23
C GLY A 81 9.05 13.19 -1.51
N LEU A 82 8.36 12.06 -1.43
CA LEU A 82 7.13 11.95 -0.63
C LEU A 82 7.50 11.71 0.83
N ARG A 83 6.84 12.44 1.74
CA ARG A 83 7.04 12.27 3.17
C ARG A 83 6.15 11.13 3.66
N THR A 84 6.76 10.14 4.31
CA THR A 84 6.07 9.00 4.89
C THR A 84 6.15 9.03 6.41
N ASP A 85 5.09 8.61 7.08
CA ASP A 85 5.06 8.35 8.53
C ASP A 85 4.71 6.86 8.73
N TRP A 86 5.68 6.11 9.25
CA TRP A 86 5.60 4.68 9.54
C TRP A 86 6.71 4.31 10.55
N ASP A 87 6.36 3.60 11.61
CA ASP A 87 7.24 3.28 12.74
C ASP A 87 7.98 1.95 12.58
N GLY A 88 7.72 1.23 11.49
CA GLY A 88 8.30 -0.10 11.25
C GLY A 88 7.47 -1.25 11.81
N SER A 89 6.30 -0.97 12.40
CA SER A 89 5.38 -1.98 12.92
C SER A 89 4.50 -2.57 11.81
N TRP A 90 4.32 -3.87 11.89
CA TRP A 90 3.40 -4.62 11.05
C TRP A 90 1.95 -4.14 11.19
N ASP A 91 1.56 -3.74 12.40
CA ASP A 91 0.19 -3.31 12.70
C ASP A 91 -0.10 -1.88 12.19
N GLN A 92 0.92 -1.15 11.76
CA GLN A 92 0.76 0.21 11.24
C GLN A 92 0.76 0.22 9.71
N ARG A 93 -0.24 0.89 9.14
CA ARG A 93 -0.28 1.26 7.73
C ARG A 93 0.73 2.37 7.43
N ILE A 94 1.25 2.42 6.21
CA ILE A 94 2.16 3.50 5.80
C ILE A 94 1.34 4.75 5.53
N HIS A 95 1.58 5.83 6.27
CA HIS A 95 0.98 7.12 5.99
C HIS A 95 1.88 7.92 5.04
N VAL A 96 1.28 8.56 4.05
CA VAL A 96 1.95 9.47 3.11
C VAL A 96 1.34 10.85 3.26
N ALA A 97 2.14 11.81 3.69
CA ALA A 97 1.69 13.18 3.85
C ALA A 97 1.50 13.82 2.47
N LEU A 98 0.25 14.04 2.08
CA LEU A 98 -0.13 14.72 0.85
C LEU A 98 -0.67 16.12 1.15
N ASP A 99 -0.11 17.12 0.47
CA ASP A 99 -0.71 18.46 0.40
C ASP A 99 -1.64 18.48 -0.81
N TRP A 100 -2.90 18.07 -0.61
CA TRP A 100 -3.87 17.99 -1.69
C TRP A 100 -4.22 19.39 -2.21
N LYS A 101 -3.77 19.69 -3.43
CA LYS A 101 -4.09 20.95 -4.13
C LYS A 101 -5.02 20.66 -5.30
N ARG A 102 -6.29 21.01 -5.13
CA ARG A 102 -7.27 20.98 -6.22
C ARG A 102 -6.81 21.93 -7.33
N ARG A 103 -6.35 21.38 -8.45
CA ARG A 103 -6.03 22.17 -9.64
C ARG A 103 -7.36 22.60 -10.28
N ARG A 104 -7.54 23.91 -10.41
CA ARG A 104 -8.73 24.55 -10.98
C ARG A 104 -8.61 24.70 -12.50
#